data_AF-A0A117JMG9-F1
#
_entry.id   AF-A0A117JMG9-F1
#
_cell.length_a   1.000
_cell.length_b   1.000
_cell.length_c   1.000
_cell.angle_alpha   90.00
_cell.angle_beta   90.00
_cell.angle_gamma   90.00
#
_symmetry.space_group_name_H-M   'P 1'
#
loop_
_entity.id
_entity.type
_entity.pdbx_description
1 polymer ?
#
loop_
_entity_poly.entity_id
_entity_poly.type
_entity_poly.pdbx_seq_one_letter_code
_entity_poly.pdbx_strand_id
1 'polypeptide(L)'
;MQQTHWSPPAAGIAACGIGGIILAAIAVTLITDPPGRLLGGVAGVGLLVFAIFSWRARPKLAIKNDTLVSRGWFGTRVLPRSEIDVIRITEFRRLARKVRLLEIDTTEGDLIVFTRWDLGTDPLHVLDALTEAGYAGSAS
;
A
#
# COMPACT_ATOMS: atom_id res chain seq x y z
N MET A 1 -14.60 -0.34 21.46
CA MET A 1 -14.49 0.16 20.07
C MET A 1 -13.02 0.23 19.68
N GLN A 2 -12.44 -0.88 19.23
CA GLN A 2 -11.02 -0.90 18.84
C GLN A 2 -10.93 -0.48 17.37
N GLN A 3 -10.28 0.67 17.10
CA GLN A 3 -10.01 1.14 15.74
C GLN A 3 -8.55 0.85 15.43
N THR A 4 -8.32 -0.13 14.57
CA THR A 4 -6.97 -0.51 14.13
C THR A 4 -6.80 -0.09 12.68
N HIS A 5 -5.67 0.53 12.33
CA HIS A 5 -5.43 1.00 10.97
C HIS A 5 -3.99 0.71 10.53
N TRP A 6 -3.86 0.43 9.24
CA TRP A 6 -2.60 0.17 8.55
C TRP A 6 -2.46 1.13 7.38
N SER A 7 -1.25 1.64 7.18
CA SER A 7 -1.02 2.75 6.27
C SER A 7 0.42 2.80 5.77
N PRO A 8 0.67 3.26 4.52
CA PRO A 8 2.01 3.26 3.99
C PRO A 8 3.00 4.11 4.77
N PRO A 9 4.24 3.68 5.03
CA PRO A 9 5.10 4.30 6.04
C PRO A 9 5.35 5.79 5.76
N ALA A 10 4.95 6.69 6.67
CA ALA A 10 5.02 8.14 6.47
C ALA A 10 6.45 8.61 6.18
N ALA A 11 7.44 8.06 6.88
CA ALA A 11 8.86 8.34 6.62
C ALA A 11 9.31 7.90 5.22
N GLY A 12 8.82 6.76 4.74
CA GLY A 12 9.09 6.29 3.38
C GLY A 12 8.50 7.23 2.33
N ILE A 13 7.25 7.68 2.52
CA ILE A 13 6.60 8.65 1.63
C ILE A 13 7.38 9.97 1.60
N ALA A 14 7.77 10.48 2.77
CA ALA A 14 8.55 11.70 2.88
C ALA A 14 9.91 11.57 2.17
N ALA A 15 10.59 10.43 2.33
CA ALA A 15 11.85 10.16 1.63
C ALA A 15 11.67 10.14 0.10
N CYS A 16 10.60 9.52 -0.41
CA CYS A 16 10.27 9.57 -1.85
C CYS A 16 10.01 11.01 -2.32
N GLY A 17 9.24 11.79 -1.55
CA GLY A 17 8.97 13.19 -1.87
C GLY A 17 10.24 14.03 -1.93
N ILE A 18 11.08 13.98 -0.89
CA ILE A 18 12.35 14.71 -0.82
C ILE A 18 13.29 14.28 -1.96
N GLY A 19 13.43 12.96 -2.18
CA GLY A 19 14.23 12.43 -3.28
C GLY A 19 13.74 12.88 -4.65
N GLY A 20 12.42 12.95 -4.86
CA GLY A 20 11.82 13.48 -6.08
C GLY A 20 12.14 14.96 -6.30
N ILE A 21 12.08 15.80 -5.26
CA ILE A 21 12.47 17.22 -5.32
C ILE A 21 13.95 17.35 -5.70
N ILE A 22 14.83 16.64 -4.99
CA ILE A 22 16.28 16.68 -5.24
C ILE A 22 16.58 16.27 -6.68
N LEU A 23 15.99 15.16 -7.15
CA LEU A 23 16.23 14.65 -8.49
C LEU A 23 15.71 15.60 -9.58
N ALA A 24 14.54 16.20 -9.38
CA ALA A 24 14.01 17.21 -10.29
C ALA A 24 14.90 18.46 -10.35
N ALA A 25 15.41 18.92 -9.19
CA ALA A 25 16.34 20.04 -9.11
C ALA A 25 17.65 19.72 -9.86
N ILE A 26 18.25 18.55 -9.63
CA ILE A 26 19.44 18.09 -10.34
C ILE A 26 19.19 18.04 -11.85
N ALA A 27 18.05 17.49 -12.27
CA ALA A 27 17.71 17.38 -13.69
C ALA A 27 17.69 18.75 -14.38
N VAL A 28 17.09 19.77 -13.75
CA VAL A 28 16.95 21.10 -14.36
C VAL A 28 18.24 21.93 -14.26
N THR A 29 19.05 21.74 -13.21
CA THR A 29 20.19 22.62 -12.91
C THR A 29 21.56 22.05 -13.31
N LEU A 30 21.75 20.73 -13.18
CA LEU A 30 23.06 20.09 -13.35
C LEU A 30 23.15 19.25 -14.63
N ILE A 31 22.04 18.70 -15.12
CA ILE A 31 22.06 17.88 -16.33
C ILE A 31 21.96 18.76 -17.58
N THR A 32 23.00 18.73 -18.39
CA THR A 32 23.18 19.61 -19.56
C THR A 32 22.72 18.96 -20.86
N ASP A 33 22.74 17.62 -20.95
CA ASP A 33 22.26 16.91 -22.13
C ASP A 33 20.72 16.76 -22.09
N PRO A 34 20.01 17.02 -23.22
CA PRO A 34 18.56 16.93 -23.25
C PRO A 34 17.97 15.57 -22.83
N PRO A 35 18.53 14.41 -23.26
CA PRO A 35 17.99 13.10 -22.86
C PRO A 35 18.11 12.84 -21.35
N GLY A 36 19.29 13.07 -20.75
CA GLY A 36 19.51 12.88 -19.33
C GLY A 36 18.60 13.77 -18.49
N ARG A 37 18.41 15.03 -18.91
CA ARG A 37 17.51 15.96 -18.22
C ARG A 37 16.06 15.49 -18.27
N LEU A 38 15.60 14.99 -19.41
CA LEU A 38 14.24 14.44 -19.55
C LEU A 38 14.06 13.23 -18.64
N LEU A 39 15.00 12.27 -18.67
CA LEU A 39 14.93 11.07 -17.84
C LEU A 39 14.95 11.40 -16.34
N GLY A 40 15.85 12.30 -15.91
CA GLY A 40 15.91 12.77 -14.52
C GLY A 40 14.65 13.51 -14.09
N GLY A 41 14.11 14.36 -14.96
CA GLY A 41 12.86 15.09 -14.70
C GLY A 41 11.68 14.15 -14.55
N VAL A 42 11.51 13.18 -15.46
CA VAL A 42 10.46 12.16 -15.38
C VAL A 42 10.60 11.32 -14.12
N ALA A 43 11.80 10.92 -13.75
CA ALA A 43 12.04 10.18 -12.51
C ALA A 43 11.69 11.01 -11.26
N GLY A 44 12.09 12.28 -11.22
CA GLY A 44 11.76 13.20 -10.13
C GLY A 44 10.25 13.41 -9.98
N VAL A 45 9.56 13.70 -11.09
CA VAL A 45 8.10 13.83 -11.12
C VAL A 45 7.42 12.52 -10.71
N GLY A 46 7.89 11.37 -11.20
CA GLY A 46 7.37 10.06 -10.83
C GLY A 46 7.43 9.79 -9.32
N LEU A 47 8.54 10.15 -8.67
CA LEU A 47 8.69 10.03 -7.22
C LEU A 47 7.74 10.96 -6.45
N LEU A 48 7.57 12.20 -6.91
CA LEU A 48 6.63 13.16 -6.30
C LEU A 48 5.19 12.66 -6.41
N VAL A 49 4.79 12.23 -7.61
CA VAL A 49 3.48 11.66 -7.89
C VAL A 49 3.25 10.44 -7.01
N PHE A 50 4.22 9.52 -6.93
CA PHE A 50 4.14 8.34 -6.08
C PHE A 50 3.98 8.70 -4.58
N ALA A 51 4.71 9.71 -4.09
CA ALA A 51 4.61 10.16 -2.72
C ALA A 51 3.21 10.74 -2.43
N ILE A 52 2.68 11.59 -3.31
CA ILE A 52 1.34 12.19 -3.19
C ILE A 52 0.27 11.09 -3.16
N PHE A 53 0.33 10.14 -4.10
CA PHE A 53 -0.64 9.04 -4.17
C PHE A 53 -0.55 8.11 -2.96
N SER A 54 0.66 7.81 -2.49
CA SER A 54 0.88 7.02 -1.28
C SER A 54 0.34 7.72 -0.03
N TRP A 55 0.46 9.05 0.05
CA TRP A 55 -0.10 9.84 1.15
C TRP A 55 -1.63 9.86 1.12
N ARG A 56 -2.22 10.09 -0.06
CA ARG A 56 -3.67 10.16 -0.23
C ARG A 56 -4.38 8.83 0.05
N ALA A 57 -3.70 7.71 -0.15
CA ALA A 57 -4.22 6.38 0.17
C ALA A 57 -4.23 6.05 1.68
N ARG A 58 -3.74 6.94 2.57
CA ARG A 58 -3.73 6.69 4.03
C ARG A 58 -5.12 6.93 4.66
N PRO A 59 -5.57 6.08 5.61
CA PRO A 59 -5.13 4.70 5.89
C PRO A 59 -5.65 3.76 4.80
N LYS A 60 -4.82 2.77 4.41
CA LYS A 60 -5.11 1.90 3.25
C LYS A 60 -5.97 0.69 3.65
N LEU A 61 -5.85 0.24 4.89
CA LEU A 61 -6.73 -0.76 5.49
C LEU A 61 -7.03 -0.37 6.94
N ALA A 62 -8.27 -0.50 7.39
CA ALA A 62 -8.64 -0.23 8.77
C ALA A 62 -9.85 -1.05 9.22
N ILE A 63 -9.89 -1.43 10.49
CA ILE A 63 -11.08 -1.97 11.14
C ILE A 63 -11.81 -0.80 11.79
N LYS A 64 -13.05 -0.53 11.35
CA LYS A 64 -13.89 0.55 11.87
C LYS A 64 -15.32 0.04 12.09
N ASN A 65 -15.84 0.20 13.30
CA ASN A 65 -17.22 -0.17 13.65
C ASN A 65 -17.60 -1.60 13.21
N ASP A 66 -16.71 -2.55 13.43
CA ASP A 66 -16.88 -3.95 13.00
C ASP A 66 -16.98 -4.18 11.47
N THR A 67 -16.59 -3.18 10.68
CA THR A 67 -16.39 -3.30 9.23
C THR A 67 -14.94 -3.10 8.85
N LEU A 68 -14.48 -3.80 7.82
CA LEU A 68 -13.16 -3.60 7.25
C LEU A 68 -13.26 -2.49 6.20
N VAL A 69 -12.35 -1.52 6.22
CA VAL A 69 -12.37 -0.38 5.32
C VAL A 69 -11.07 -0.35 4.55
N SER A 70 -11.17 -0.49 3.22
CA SER A 70 -10.05 -0.38 2.29
C SER A 70 -10.11 0.97 1.58
N ARG A 71 -9.01 1.71 1.56
CA ARG A 71 -8.91 2.98 0.81
C ARG A 71 -7.95 2.81 -0.37
N GLY A 72 -8.52 2.90 -1.57
CA GLY A 72 -7.75 3.01 -2.80
C GLY A 72 -7.45 4.47 -3.16
N TRP A 73 -6.87 4.67 -4.33
CA TRP A 73 -6.61 6.02 -4.86
C TRP A 73 -7.89 6.77 -5.26
N PHE A 74 -8.88 6.03 -5.77
CA PHE A 74 -10.09 6.57 -6.38
C PHE A 74 -11.34 6.44 -5.50
N GLY A 75 -11.26 5.74 -4.37
CA GLY A 75 -12.42 5.48 -3.54
C GLY A 75 -12.08 4.77 -2.24
N THR A 76 -13.07 4.71 -1.35
CA THR A 76 -13.03 3.91 -0.14
C THR A 76 -14.08 2.81 -0.27
N ARG A 77 -13.69 1.56 -0.05
CA ARG A 77 -14.58 0.41 -0.01
C ARG A 77 -14.78 -0.01 1.43
N VAL A 78 -16.03 -0.12 1.84
CA VAL A 78 -16.42 -0.72 3.13
C VAL A 78 -16.74 -2.18 2.84
N LEU A 79 -16.08 -3.08 3.55
CA LEU A 79 -16.15 -4.53 3.42
C LEU A 79 -16.74 -5.05 4.75
N PRO A 80 -18.06 -5.21 4.85
CA PRO A 80 -18.65 -5.94 5.96
C PRO A 80 -18.15 -7.39 5.95
N ARG A 81 -18.20 -8.05 7.12
CA ARG A 81 -17.73 -9.44 7.27
C ARG A 81 -18.38 -10.41 6.28
N SER A 82 -19.65 -10.18 5.95
CA SER A 82 -20.41 -11.01 5.00
C SER A 82 -19.93 -10.91 3.55
N GLU A 83 -19.21 -9.85 3.19
CA GLU A 83 -18.65 -9.68 1.84
C GLU A 83 -17.23 -10.23 1.72
N ILE A 84 -16.62 -10.66 2.83
CA ILE A 84 -15.28 -11.23 2.84
C ILE A 84 -15.41 -12.75 2.69
N ASP A 85 -14.86 -13.28 1.60
CA ASP A 85 -14.85 -14.71 1.34
C ASP A 85 -13.63 -15.37 2.01
N VAL A 86 -12.43 -14.93 1.63
CA VAL A 86 -11.19 -15.42 2.22
C VAL A 86 -10.14 -14.31 2.36
N ILE A 87 -9.43 -14.31 3.49
CA ILE A 87 -8.24 -13.50 3.70
C ILE A 87 -7.04 -14.44 3.81
N ARG A 88 -6.04 -14.25 2.96
CA ARG A 88 -4.86 -15.12 2.93
C ARG A 88 -3.56 -14.35 2.71
N ILE A 89 -2.45 -15.06 2.93
CA ILE A 89 -1.12 -14.57 2.57
C ILE A 89 -0.64 -15.33 1.35
N THR A 90 -0.26 -14.59 0.31
CA THR A 90 0.47 -15.15 -0.83
C THR A 90 1.93 -14.77 -0.73
N GLU A 91 2.81 -15.76 -0.77
CA GLU A 91 4.26 -15.58 -0.70
C GLU A 91 4.91 -15.85 -2.07
N PHE A 92 5.76 -14.91 -2.51
CA PHE A 92 6.55 -15.04 -3.72
C PHE A 92 8.04 -14.94 -3.41
N ARG A 93 8.87 -15.67 -4.14
CA ARG A 93 10.33 -15.50 -4.11
C ARG A 93 10.77 -14.70 -5.34
N ARG A 94 11.37 -13.52 -5.12
CA ARG A 94 11.99 -12.71 -6.18
C ARG A 94 13.49 -12.55 -5.92
N LEU A 95 14.30 -13.05 -6.85
CA LEU A 95 15.77 -13.12 -6.78
C LEU A 95 16.24 -13.85 -5.51
N ALA A 96 16.37 -13.15 -4.39
CA ALA A 96 16.74 -13.70 -3.09
C ALA A 96 15.82 -13.24 -1.93
N ARG A 97 14.75 -12.50 -2.22
CA ARG A 97 13.84 -11.95 -1.21
C ARG A 97 12.49 -12.65 -1.28
N LYS A 98 12.00 -13.06 -0.11
CA LYS A 98 10.60 -13.45 0.08
C LYS A 98 9.76 -12.19 0.20
N VAL A 99 8.69 -12.13 -0.57
CA VAL A 99 7.71 -11.05 -0.56
C VAL A 99 6.36 -11.67 -0.21
N ARG A 100 5.69 -11.09 0.78
CA ARG A 100 4.34 -11.48 1.18
C ARG A 100 3.36 -10.41 0.75
N LEU A 101 2.18 -10.86 0.36
CA LEU A 101 1.02 -10.04 0.06
C LEU A 101 -0.14 -10.52 0.93
N LEU A 102 -0.91 -9.58 1.47
CA LEU A 102 -2.20 -9.89 2.06
C LEU A 102 -3.25 -9.77 0.96
N GLU A 103 -3.97 -10.85 0.71
CA GLU A 103 -5.07 -10.92 -0.26
C GLU A 103 -6.39 -11.03 0.49
N ILE A 104 -7.38 -10.27 0.02
CA ILE A 104 -8.77 -10.33 0.48
C ILE A 104 -9.61 -10.60 -0.76
N ASP A 105 -10.14 -11.81 -0.85
CA ASP A 105 -11.17 -12.16 -1.83
C ASP A 105 -12.53 -11.80 -1.25
N THR A 106 -13.37 -11.21 -2.09
CA THR A 106 -14.74 -10.86 -1.74
C THR A 106 -15.74 -11.83 -2.34
N THR A 107 -16.92 -11.93 -1.76
CA THR A 107 -18.01 -12.79 -2.25
C THR A 107 -18.48 -12.43 -3.66
N GLU A 108 -18.21 -11.19 -4.11
CA GLU A 108 -18.52 -10.71 -5.46
C GLU A 108 -17.41 -11.04 -6.48
N GLY A 109 -16.32 -11.69 -6.04
CA GLY A 109 -15.20 -12.09 -6.89
C GLY A 109 -14.09 -11.05 -7.04
N ASP A 110 -14.16 -9.91 -6.34
CA ASP A 110 -13.07 -8.95 -6.32
C ASP A 110 -11.91 -9.44 -5.44
N LEU A 111 -10.69 -9.24 -5.91
CA LEU A 111 -9.45 -9.49 -5.17
C LEU A 111 -8.79 -8.16 -4.80
N ILE A 112 -8.61 -7.93 -3.49
CA ILE A 112 -7.90 -6.77 -2.96
C ILE A 112 -6.55 -7.22 -2.40
N VAL A 113 -5.48 -6.64 -2.93
CA VAL A 113 -4.11 -7.03 -2.57
C VAL A 113 -3.40 -5.89 -1.85
N PHE A 114 -2.75 -6.22 -0.73
CA PHE A 114 -1.93 -5.29 0.03
C PHE A 114 -0.49 -5.78 0.13
N THR A 115 0.43 -4.87 -0.19
CA THR A 115 1.86 -5.07 0.01
C THR A 115 2.31 -4.63 1.41
N ARG A 116 3.55 -4.98 1.79
CA ARG A 116 4.20 -4.40 2.99
C ARG A 116 4.24 -2.87 2.95
N TRP A 117 4.45 -2.28 1.77
CA TRP A 117 4.41 -0.82 1.64
C TRP A 117 3.03 -0.29 1.98
N ASP A 118 1.96 -0.96 1.55
CA ASP A 118 0.59 -0.50 1.78
C ASP A 118 0.17 -0.54 3.25
N LEU A 119 0.61 -1.59 3.95
CA LEU A 119 0.23 -1.84 5.35
C LEU A 119 1.16 -1.11 6.34
N GLY A 120 2.38 -0.79 5.92
CA GLY A 120 3.41 -0.20 6.80
C GLY A 120 4.04 -1.21 7.77
N THR A 121 3.62 -2.47 7.74
CA THR A 121 4.14 -3.58 8.57
C THR A 121 4.12 -4.89 7.76
N ASP A 122 4.66 -5.97 8.32
CA ASP A 122 4.58 -7.30 7.70
C ASP A 122 3.10 -7.71 7.48
N PRO A 123 2.69 -8.08 6.25
CA PRO A 123 1.35 -8.57 5.97
C PRO A 123 0.86 -9.69 6.91
N LEU A 124 1.77 -10.54 7.39
CA LEU A 124 1.40 -11.61 8.33
C LEU A 124 0.88 -11.05 9.66
N HIS A 125 1.51 -10.01 10.22
CA HIS A 125 1.02 -9.37 11.44
C HIS A 125 -0.36 -8.72 11.26
N VAL A 126 -0.68 -8.30 10.03
CA VAL A 126 -2.02 -7.77 9.71
C VAL A 126 -3.02 -8.92 9.64
N LEU A 127 -2.67 -10.06 9.02
CA LEU A 127 -3.51 -11.24 9.06
C LEU A 127 -3.79 -11.69 10.50
N ASP A 128 -2.77 -11.71 11.36
CA ASP A 128 -2.93 -12.11 12.77
C ASP A 128 -3.94 -11.19 13.47
N ALA A 129 -3.81 -9.86 13.32
CA ALA A 129 -4.75 -8.90 13.88
C ALA A 129 -6.17 -9.01 13.28
N LEU A 130 -6.29 -9.34 11.98
CA LEU A 130 -7.58 -9.59 11.34
C LEU A 130 -8.21 -10.88 11.86
N THR A 131 -7.41 -11.91 12.13
CA THR A 131 -7.83 -13.19 12.72
C THR A 131 -8.32 -13.00 14.15
N GLU A 132 -7.57 -12.28 14.97
CA GLU A 132 -7.96 -11.91 16.34
C GLU A 132 -9.25 -11.09 16.36
N ALA A 133 -9.45 -10.23 15.36
CA ALA A 133 -10.69 -9.49 15.17
C ALA A 133 -11.81 -10.32 14.51
N GLY A 134 -11.60 -11.59 14.17
CA GLY A 134 -12.59 -12.52 13.61
C GLY A 134 -12.91 -12.32 12.12
N TYR A 135 -12.08 -11.60 11.37
CA TYR A 135 -12.22 -11.43 9.91
C TYR A 135 -11.59 -12.56 9.10
N ALA A 136 -10.66 -13.29 9.71
CA ALA A 136 -9.99 -14.44 9.12
C ALA A 136 -10.09 -15.60 10.12
N GLY A 137 -10.24 -16.85 9.64
CA GLY A 137 -10.29 -18.02 10.54
C GLY A 137 -11.27 -19.14 10.21
N SER A 138 -12.07 -19.07 9.15
CA SER A 138 -12.88 -20.21 8.69
C SER A 138 -12.20 -20.94 7.53
N ALA A 139 -11.16 -21.70 7.85
CA ALA A 139 -10.78 -22.85 7.05
C ALA A 139 -11.35 -24.09 7.75
N SER A 140 -12.56 -24.49 7.37
CA SER A 140 -13.08 -25.84 7.61
C SER A 140 -12.92 -26.66 6.34
#